data_AF-G8LSQ2-F1
#
_entry.id   AF-G8LSQ2-F1
#
_cell.length_a   1.000
_cell.length_b   1.000
_cell.length_c   1.000
_cell.angle_alpha   90.00
_cell.angle_beta   90.00
_cell.angle_gamma   90.00
#
_symmetry.space_group_name_H-M   'P 1'
#
loop_
_entity.id
_entity.type
_entity.pdbx_description
1 polymer ?
#
loop_
_entity_poly.entity_id
_entity_poly.type
_entity_poly.pdbx_seq_one_letter_code
_entity_poly.pdbx_strand_id
1 'polypeptide(L)'
;MISKSDKELLKVMEECLRKYLKAASLISQEAFDLLSQRNGLLWKEISSQVEILEELGKYDAIEEIIEEIEVQKVEEPELTTEQAADNADEKQEIKEQETEPAEKENSPFYLFDKVVGFMKRQKCDELQWVRTYSYKCDYKDFEDFQIKYFEHKDPIQSGKNYLMFGNTRKHYSIRKSGDDVVGDTAECFEIIWNLSELFNIH
;
A
#
# COMPACT_ATOMS: atom_id res chain seq x y z
N MET A 1 26.20 -9.99 1.82
CA MET A 1 26.44 -9.06 0.70
C MET A 1 25.95 -9.72 -0.58
N ILE A 2 24.90 -9.18 -1.19
CA ILE A 2 24.38 -9.66 -2.48
C ILE A 2 25.35 -9.20 -3.58
N SER A 3 25.74 -10.09 -4.50
CA SER A 3 26.73 -9.72 -5.53
C SER A 3 26.15 -8.73 -6.53
N LYS A 4 27.00 -7.91 -7.16
CA LYS A 4 26.54 -6.92 -8.16
C LYS A 4 25.73 -7.56 -9.30
N SER A 5 26.11 -8.76 -9.75
CA SER A 5 25.37 -9.52 -10.75
C SER A 5 24.00 -9.98 -10.24
N ASP A 6 23.91 -10.38 -8.98
CA ASP A 6 22.62 -10.76 -8.38
C ASP A 6 21.71 -9.54 -8.28
N LYS A 7 22.24 -8.36 -7.93
CA LYS A 7 21.47 -7.09 -7.87
C LYS A 7 20.85 -6.71 -9.22
N GLU A 8 21.63 -6.81 -10.31
CA GLU A 8 21.12 -6.55 -11.66
C GLU A 8 20.02 -7.54 -12.05
N LEU A 9 20.17 -8.82 -11.68
CA LEU A 9 19.16 -9.84 -11.92
C LEU A 9 17.89 -9.61 -11.09
N LEU A 10 18.01 -9.16 -9.83
CA LEU A 10 16.86 -8.85 -8.97
C LEU A 10 16.03 -7.69 -9.54
N LYS A 11 16.66 -6.64 -10.10
CA LYS A 11 15.94 -5.57 -10.80
C LYS A 11 15.21 -6.07 -12.03
N VAL A 12 15.84 -6.96 -12.81
CA VAL A 12 15.20 -7.59 -13.97
C VAL A 12 14.02 -8.46 -13.54
N MET A 13 14.14 -9.17 -12.42
CA MET A 13 13.04 -9.97 -11.86
C MET A 13 11.87 -9.08 -11.43
N GLU A 14 12.14 -7.98 -10.74
CA GLU A 14 11.13 -7.00 -10.32
C GLU A 14 10.36 -6.46 -11.53
N GLU A 15 11.06 -6.00 -12.56
CA GLU A 15 10.44 -5.51 -13.79
C GLU A 15 9.57 -6.56 -14.48
N CYS A 16 10.05 -7.80 -14.56
CA CYS A 16 9.32 -8.90 -15.17
C CYS A 16 8.03 -9.22 -14.41
N LEU A 17 8.09 -9.24 -13.07
CA LEU A 17 6.93 -9.49 -12.22
C LEU A 17 5.90 -8.35 -12.32
N ARG A 18 6.34 -7.09 -12.41
CA ARG A 18 5.44 -5.96 -12.68
C ARG A 18 4.75 -6.06 -14.04
N LYS A 19 5.51 -6.43 -15.09
CA LYS A 19 4.94 -6.66 -16.43
C LYS A 19 3.94 -7.82 -16.42
N TYR A 20 4.22 -8.86 -15.65
CA TYR A 20 3.31 -9.99 -15.46
C TYR A 20 2.02 -9.57 -14.74
N LEU A 21 2.12 -8.87 -13.60
CA LEU A 21 0.95 -8.36 -12.87
C LEU A 21 0.09 -7.46 -13.76
N LYS A 22 0.71 -6.57 -14.54
CA LYS A 22 0.00 -5.72 -15.50
C LYS A 22 -0.73 -6.52 -16.59
N ALA A 23 -0.14 -7.61 -17.08
CA ALA A 23 -0.82 -8.47 -18.05
C ALA A 23 -1.95 -9.26 -17.38
N ALA A 24 -1.72 -9.74 -16.16
CA ALA A 24 -2.69 -10.49 -15.36
C ALA A 24 -3.89 -9.62 -14.94
N SER A 25 -3.73 -8.32 -14.74
CA SER A 25 -4.87 -7.41 -14.48
C SER A 25 -5.77 -7.17 -15.69
N LEU A 26 -5.33 -7.55 -16.90
CA LEU A 26 -6.08 -7.33 -18.15
C LEU A 26 -6.88 -8.57 -18.60
N ILE A 27 -6.69 -9.71 -17.92
CA ILE A 27 -7.45 -10.93 -18.19
C ILE A 27 -8.57 -11.09 -17.15
N SER A 28 -9.57 -11.92 -17.45
CA SER A 28 -10.63 -12.21 -16.49
C SER A 28 -10.08 -12.97 -15.28
N GLN A 29 -10.70 -12.78 -14.11
CA GLN A 29 -10.34 -13.51 -12.89
C GLN A 29 -10.39 -15.03 -13.12
N GLU A 30 -11.38 -15.52 -13.87
CA GLU A 30 -11.52 -16.93 -14.19
C GLU A 30 -10.35 -17.46 -15.03
N ALA A 31 -9.82 -16.66 -15.95
CA ALA A 31 -8.62 -16.99 -16.71
C ALA A 31 -7.34 -16.91 -15.85
N PHE A 32 -7.26 -15.93 -14.95
CA PHE A 32 -6.16 -15.80 -14.00
C PHE A 32 -6.13 -16.97 -13.01
N ASP A 33 -7.27 -17.33 -12.44
CA ASP A 33 -7.42 -18.45 -11.51
C ASP A 33 -7.04 -19.76 -12.19
N LEU A 34 -7.47 -19.98 -13.44
CA LEU A 34 -7.08 -21.16 -14.22
C LEU A 34 -5.57 -21.22 -14.51
N LEU A 35 -4.92 -20.07 -14.72
CA LEU A 35 -3.47 -19.98 -14.87
C LEU A 35 -2.73 -20.23 -13.54
N SER A 36 -3.26 -19.71 -12.43
CA SER A 36 -2.67 -19.88 -11.10
C SER A 36 -2.78 -21.32 -10.57
N GLN A 37 -3.85 -22.04 -10.93
CA GLN A 37 -4.07 -23.44 -10.55
C GLN A 37 -3.02 -24.41 -11.10
N ARG A 38 -2.28 -24.05 -12.16
CA ARG A 38 -1.29 -24.88 -12.84
C ARG A 38 0.15 -24.56 -12.39
N ASN A 39 0.41 -24.61 -11.08
CA ASN A 39 1.70 -24.28 -10.46
C ASN A 39 2.14 -22.81 -10.65
N GLY A 40 1.18 -21.89 -10.80
CA GLY A 40 1.45 -20.45 -10.89
C GLY A 40 1.43 -19.80 -9.52
N LEU A 41 2.29 -18.80 -9.32
CA LEU A 41 2.22 -17.95 -8.12
C LEU A 41 0.89 -17.20 -8.12
N LEU A 42 0.16 -17.25 -7.02
CA LEU A 42 -1.06 -16.47 -6.80
C LEU A 42 -0.71 -14.98 -6.90
N TRP A 43 -1.68 -14.14 -7.28
CA TRP A 43 -1.49 -12.68 -7.39
C TRP A 43 -0.77 -12.10 -6.16
N LYS A 44 -1.19 -12.53 -4.97
CA LYS A 44 -0.60 -12.16 -3.68
C LYS A 44 0.88 -12.56 -3.55
N GLU A 45 1.24 -13.74 -4.05
CA GLU A 45 2.61 -14.25 -4.00
C GLU A 45 3.52 -13.47 -4.97
N ILE A 46 3.00 -13.09 -6.14
CA ILE A 46 3.71 -12.28 -7.13
C ILE A 46 3.91 -10.85 -6.63
N SER A 47 2.87 -10.24 -6.04
CA SER A 47 2.98 -8.91 -5.44
C SER A 47 3.96 -8.90 -4.27
N SER A 48 3.89 -9.89 -3.38
CA SER A 48 4.84 -10.03 -2.26
C SER A 48 6.29 -10.18 -2.75
N GLN A 49 6.52 -10.92 -3.85
CA GLN A 49 7.86 -10.99 -4.44
C GLN A 49 8.34 -9.66 -5.00
N VAL A 50 7.47 -8.85 -5.60
CA VAL A 50 7.84 -7.50 -6.06
C VAL A 50 8.24 -6.61 -4.87
N GLU A 51 7.49 -6.63 -3.78
CA GLU A 51 7.78 -5.84 -2.58
C GLU A 51 9.11 -6.25 -1.93
N ILE A 52 9.38 -7.55 -1.79
CA ILE A 52 10.65 -8.06 -1.28
C ILE A 52 11.81 -7.59 -2.17
N LEU A 53 11.64 -7.61 -3.50
CA LEU A 53 12.67 -7.15 -4.43
C LEU A 53 12.90 -5.63 -4.34
N GLU A 54 11.84 -4.84 -4.19
CA GLU A 54 11.94 -3.40 -3.97
C GLU A 54 12.64 -3.08 -2.64
N GLU A 55 12.31 -3.79 -1.57
CA GLU A 55 12.94 -3.62 -0.26
C GLU A 55 14.43 -3.96 -0.32
N LEU A 56 14.79 -5.08 -0.96
CA LEU A 56 16.19 -5.43 -1.20
C LEU A 56 16.93 -4.35 -2.00
N GLY A 57 16.25 -3.70 -2.96
CA GLY A 57 16.80 -2.55 -3.69
C GLY A 57 16.92 -1.27 -2.86
N LYS A 58 16.17 -1.11 -1.76
CA LYS A 58 16.25 0.05 -0.86
C LYS A 58 17.39 -0.06 0.16
N TYR A 59 17.72 -1.28 0.62
CA TYR A 59 18.91 -1.50 1.45
C TYR A 59 20.20 -1.08 0.73
N ASP A 60 20.24 -1.15 -0.61
CA ASP A 60 21.35 -0.66 -1.43
C ASP A 60 21.51 0.87 -1.38
N ALA A 61 20.42 1.65 -1.33
CA ALA A 61 20.52 3.11 -1.26
C ALA A 61 21.11 3.57 0.09
N ILE A 62 20.93 2.77 1.14
CA ILE A 62 21.47 3.04 2.47
C ILE A 62 22.92 2.55 2.57
N GLU A 63 23.27 1.39 1.99
CA GLU A 63 24.65 0.89 1.93
C GLU A 63 25.56 1.79 1.06
N GLU A 64 25.10 2.30 -0.09
CA GLU A 64 25.88 3.26 -0.90
C GLU A 64 26.13 4.58 -0.17
N ILE A 65 25.16 5.07 0.63
CA ILE A 65 25.32 6.28 1.46
C ILE A 65 26.29 6.00 2.62
N ILE A 66 26.27 4.82 3.22
CA ILE A 66 27.19 4.45 4.32
C ILE A 66 28.62 4.27 3.79
N GLU A 67 28.82 3.64 2.64
CA GLU A 67 30.13 3.52 1.99
C GLU A 67 30.71 4.90 1.61
N GLU A 68 29.89 5.86 1.13
CA GLU A 68 30.34 7.24 0.88
C GLU A 68 30.72 8.01 2.16
N ILE A 69 30.06 7.72 3.29
CA ILE A 69 30.34 8.35 4.58
C ILE A 69 31.60 7.74 5.25
N GLU A 70 31.85 6.43 5.08
CA GLU A 70 33.01 5.75 5.68
C GLU A 70 34.34 6.13 5.01
N VAL A 71 34.35 6.47 3.71
CA VAL A 71 35.58 6.89 3.01
C VAL A 71 36.16 8.22 3.54
N GLN A 72 35.37 9.07 4.19
CA GLN A 72 35.83 10.36 4.71
C GLN A 72 36.35 10.33 6.15
N LYS A 73 36.30 9.19 6.85
CA LYS A 73 36.56 9.15 8.31
C LYS A 73 37.77 8.33 8.76
N VAL A 74 38.71 8.03 7.85
CA VAL A 74 39.98 7.38 8.21
C VAL A 74 41.10 8.43 8.32
N GLU A 75 41.25 9.00 9.50
CA GLU A 75 42.58 9.34 10.08
C GLU A 75 42.47 9.23 11.62
N GLU A 76 42.97 8.09 12.09
CA GLU A 76 43.16 7.57 13.46
C GLU A 76 44.02 8.47 14.39
N PRO A 77 44.24 8.20 15.71
CA PRO A 77 44.33 6.87 16.33
C PRO A 77 43.76 6.63 17.76
N GLU A 78 43.77 5.33 18.06
CA GLU A 78 43.46 4.52 19.24
C GLU A 78 43.87 5.05 20.64
N LEU A 79 43.15 4.61 21.69
CA LEU A 79 43.77 3.89 22.82
C LEU A 79 42.75 3.13 23.70
N THR A 80 43.23 1.99 24.19
CA THR A 80 42.63 0.85 24.90
C THR A 80 42.20 1.13 26.36
N THR A 81 41.20 0.38 26.90
CA THR A 81 41.31 -0.57 28.04
C THR A 81 39.95 -1.08 28.59
N GLU A 82 39.76 -2.41 28.49
CA GLU A 82 39.35 -3.41 29.50
C GLU A 82 38.40 -3.18 30.71
N GLN A 83 37.63 -4.26 30.99
CA GLN A 83 37.02 -4.75 32.26
C GLN A 83 35.69 -4.12 32.74
N ALA A 84 34.70 -4.81 33.33
CA ALA A 84 34.37 -6.23 33.58
C ALA A 84 32.98 -6.30 34.27
N ALA A 85 32.31 -7.47 34.19
CA ALA A 85 31.37 -8.07 35.18
C ALA A 85 29.99 -7.40 35.44
N ASP A 86 28.90 -8.06 35.82
CA ASP A 86 28.40 -9.45 35.85
C ASP A 86 26.97 -9.43 36.48
N ASN A 87 26.12 -10.42 36.17
CA ASN A 87 24.86 -10.85 36.86
C ASN A 87 23.60 -9.94 36.83
N ALA A 88 22.35 -10.42 36.92
CA ALA A 88 21.64 -11.70 36.72
C ALA A 88 20.12 -11.45 37.00
N ASP A 89 19.27 -12.26 36.36
CA ASP A 89 17.92 -12.72 36.73
C ASP A 89 16.64 -11.83 36.78
N GLU A 90 15.76 -12.19 35.83
CA GLU A 90 14.34 -12.58 35.92
C GLU A 90 13.33 -11.80 36.81
N LYS A 91 12.27 -11.25 36.17
CA LYS A 91 10.94 -11.90 36.16
C LYS A 91 9.92 -11.18 35.26
N GLN A 92 9.18 -12.02 34.56
CA GLN A 92 8.03 -11.76 33.69
C GLN A 92 6.89 -11.00 34.40
N GLU A 93 6.26 -10.07 33.68
CA GLU A 93 4.80 -9.94 33.71
C GLU A 93 4.30 -9.62 32.30
N ILE A 94 3.59 -10.60 31.74
CA ILE A 94 2.94 -10.58 30.44
C ILE A 94 1.68 -9.71 30.60
N LYS A 95 1.59 -8.60 29.85
CA LYS A 95 0.31 -8.00 29.49
C LYS A 95 0.22 -8.01 27.98
N GLU A 96 -0.76 -8.77 27.51
CA GLU A 96 -1.20 -8.94 26.13
C GLU A 96 -1.25 -7.59 25.41
N GLN A 97 -0.19 -7.28 24.67
CA GLN A 97 -0.30 -6.43 23.49
C GLN A 97 -0.73 -7.36 22.37
N GLU A 98 -2.01 -7.32 22.01
CA GLU A 98 -2.44 -7.73 20.68
C GLU A 98 -1.70 -6.84 19.67
N THR A 99 -0.52 -7.28 19.26
CA THR A 99 0.12 -6.84 18.04
C THR A 99 -0.76 -7.34 16.89
N GLU A 100 -1.66 -6.47 16.42
CA GLU A 100 -2.29 -6.70 15.12
C GLU A 100 -1.18 -6.81 14.06
N PRO A 101 -1.23 -7.82 13.18
CA PRO A 101 -0.19 -8.01 12.17
C PRO A 101 -0.29 -6.88 11.15
N ALA A 102 0.87 -6.32 10.79
CA ALA A 102 1.06 -5.32 9.73
C ALA A 102 0.48 -5.74 8.35
N GLU A 103 0.04 -6.99 8.20
CA GLU A 103 -0.62 -7.56 7.01
C GLU A 103 -1.98 -6.91 6.65
N LYS A 104 -2.61 -6.13 7.56
CA LYS A 104 -3.87 -5.43 7.27
C LYS A 104 -3.70 -4.10 6.53
N GLU A 105 -2.50 -3.51 6.51
CA GLU A 105 -2.31 -2.12 6.06
C GLU A 105 -2.38 -1.94 4.52
N ASN A 106 -2.34 -3.01 3.72
CA ASN A 106 -2.43 -2.92 2.25
C ASN A 106 -3.63 -3.67 1.64
N SER A 107 -4.63 -4.04 2.46
CA SER A 107 -5.86 -4.65 1.95
C SER A 107 -6.71 -3.64 1.15
N PRO A 108 -7.38 -4.03 0.05
CA PRO A 108 -8.37 -3.20 -0.64
C PRO A 108 -9.43 -2.60 0.30
N PHE A 109 -9.81 -3.34 1.34
CA PHE A 109 -10.73 -2.85 2.39
C PHE A 109 -10.11 -1.77 3.24
N TYR A 110 -8.86 -1.94 3.64
CA TYR A 110 -8.14 -0.96 4.46
C TYR A 110 -7.96 0.35 3.70
N LEU A 111 -7.53 0.29 2.44
CA LEU A 111 -7.41 1.46 1.57
C LEU A 111 -8.77 2.16 1.40
N PHE A 112 -9.83 1.40 1.11
CA PHE A 112 -11.18 1.94 1.01
C PHE A 112 -11.62 2.62 2.31
N ASP A 113 -11.40 1.98 3.46
CA ASP A 113 -11.79 2.50 4.77
C ASP A 113 -10.99 3.74 5.18
N LYS A 114 -9.71 3.82 4.83
CA LYS A 114 -8.89 5.02 5.03
C LYS A 114 -9.45 6.21 4.26
N VAL A 115 -9.78 6.01 2.99
CA VAL A 115 -10.37 7.06 2.15
C VAL A 115 -11.75 7.45 2.69
N VAL A 116 -12.61 6.49 3.06
CA VAL A 116 -13.91 6.80 3.68
C VAL A 116 -13.74 7.57 4.98
N GLY A 117 -12.80 7.17 5.83
CA GLY A 117 -12.47 7.87 7.08
C GLY A 117 -12.02 9.30 6.83
N PHE A 118 -11.20 9.53 5.79
CA PHE A 118 -10.86 10.87 5.31
C PHE A 118 -12.09 11.65 4.83
N MET A 119 -12.93 11.04 4.01
CA MET A 119 -14.11 11.67 3.41
C MET A 119 -15.13 12.10 4.47
N LYS A 120 -15.33 11.30 5.53
CA LYS A 120 -16.24 11.64 6.63
C LYS A 120 -15.84 12.89 7.43
N ARG A 121 -14.59 13.37 7.29
CA ARG A 121 -14.12 14.63 7.87
C ARG A 121 -14.34 15.84 6.97
N GLN A 122 -14.78 15.62 5.73
CA GLN A 122 -14.96 16.68 4.73
C GLN A 122 -16.37 17.27 4.81
N LYS A 123 -16.63 18.28 3.95
CA LYS A 123 -17.95 18.88 3.83
C LYS A 123 -18.98 17.80 3.46
N CYS A 124 -20.02 17.70 4.29
CA CYS A 124 -21.14 16.78 4.14
C CYS A 124 -22.40 17.53 3.71
N ASP A 125 -22.95 17.18 2.55
CA ASP A 125 -24.27 17.61 2.11
C ASP A 125 -25.28 16.49 2.43
N GLU A 126 -26.24 16.78 3.31
CA GLU A 126 -27.24 15.80 3.75
C GLU A 126 -28.52 15.85 2.91
N LEU A 127 -28.77 14.78 2.16
CA LEU A 127 -30.04 14.56 1.46
C LEU A 127 -30.98 13.67 2.28
N GLN A 128 -32.22 13.49 1.82
CA GLN A 128 -33.23 12.71 2.55
C GLN A 128 -32.80 11.25 2.80
N TRP A 129 -32.08 10.63 1.85
CA TRP A 129 -31.73 9.20 1.88
C TRP A 129 -30.23 8.91 1.81
N VAL A 130 -29.39 9.90 1.48
CA VAL A 130 -27.93 9.78 1.35
C VAL A 130 -27.22 10.99 1.96
N ARG A 131 -26.03 10.78 2.53
CA ARG A 131 -25.05 11.82 2.83
C ARG A 131 -23.99 11.82 1.74
N THR A 132 -23.66 12.99 1.21
CA THR A 132 -22.60 13.14 0.22
C THR A 132 -21.47 13.95 0.80
N TYR A 133 -20.31 13.32 0.97
CA TYR A 133 -19.09 14.00 1.38
C TYR A 133 -18.28 14.33 0.13
N SER A 134 -17.78 15.56 0.01
CA SER A 134 -17.03 15.99 -1.17
C SER A 134 -15.71 16.65 -0.80
N TYR A 135 -14.66 16.35 -1.57
CA TYR A 135 -13.35 16.95 -1.47
C TYR A 135 -12.85 17.32 -2.87
N LYS A 136 -12.36 18.55 -3.05
CA LYS A 136 -11.81 19.03 -4.32
C LYS A 136 -10.29 19.15 -4.18
N CYS A 137 -9.56 18.58 -5.13
CA CYS A 137 -8.10 18.70 -5.19
C CYS A 137 -7.63 18.64 -6.64
N ASP A 138 -6.39 19.04 -6.88
CA ASP A 138 -5.77 18.91 -8.18
C ASP A 138 -5.22 17.48 -8.35
N TYR A 139 -5.49 16.85 -9.49
CA TYR A 139 -5.00 15.50 -9.79
C TYR A 139 -4.75 15.34 -11.28
N LYS A 140 -3.46 15.20 -11.65
CA LYS A 140 -3.01 15.08 -13.05
C LYS A 140 -3.68 16.16 -13.93
N ASP A 141 -4.16 15.78 -15.11
CA ASP A 141 -4.85 16.66 -16.07
C ASP A 141 -6.38 16.70 -15.88
N PHE A 142 -6.90 16.28 -14.72
CA PHE A 142 -8.34 16.38 -14.47
C PHE A 142 -8.72 17.79 -14.01
N GLU A 143 -9.34 18.54 -14.92
CA GLU A 143 -10.02 19.79 -14.57
C GLU A 143 -11.14 19.52 -13.56
N ASP A 144 -11.21 20.31 -12.49
CA ASP A 144 -12.22 20.21 -11.43
C ASP A 144 -12.34 18.81 -10.77
N PHE A 145 -11.22 18.10 -10.60
CA PHE A 145 -11.21 16.81 -9.94
C PHE A 145 -11.79 16.86 -8.52
N GLN A 146 -12.66 15.90 -8.21
CA GLN A 146 -13.30 15.73 -6.92
C GLN A 146 -13.32 14.27 -6.49
N ILE A 147 -13.23 14.07 -5.19
CA ILE A 147 -13.49 12.82 -4.52
C ILE A 147 -14.83 12.96 -3.81
N LYS A 148 -15.73 12.00 -4.01
CA LYS A 148 -17.04 11.97 -3.35
C LYS A 148 -17.26 10.64 -2.68
N TYR A 149 -17.84 10.68 -1.48
CA TYR A 149 -18.35 9.49 -0.80
C TYR A 149 -19.86 9.61 -0.64
N PHE A 150 -20.60 8.61 -1.12
CA PHE A 150 -22.04 8.53 -1.01
C PHE A 150 -22.39 7.47 0.04
N GLU A 151 -22.97 7.92 1.15
CA GLU A 151 -23.36 7.09 2.28
C GLU A 151 -24.88 7.06 2.41
N HIS A 152 -25.50 5.91 2.17
CA HIS A 152 -26.93 5.71 2.40
C HIS A 152 -27.22 5.74 3.89
N LYS A 153 -28.27 6.49 4.28
CA LYS A 153 -28.69 6.62 5.68
C LYS A 153 -29.31 5.33 6.23
N ASP A 154 -29.90 4.52 5.35
CA ASP A 154 -30.49 3.23 5.68
C ASP A 154 -29.39 2.13 5.72
N PRO A 155 -29.17 1.46 6.87
CA PRO A 155 -28.16 0.41 6.99
C PRO A 155 -28.35 -0.76 6.03
N ILE A 156 -29.59 -1.06 5.63
CA ILE A 156 -29.90 -2.13 4.66
C ILE A 156 -29.31 -1.79 3.29
N GLN A 157 -29.12 -0.50 3.01
CA GLN A 157 -28.55 0.02 1.77
C GLN A 157 -27.06 0.34 1.88
N SER A 158 -26.40 0.01 2.99
CA SER A 158 -24.96 0.27 3.20
C SER A 158 -24.07 -0.38 2.13
N GLY A 159 -24.47 -1.53 1.56
CA GLY A 159 -23.79 -2.15 0.41
C GLY A 159 -23.90 -1.37 -0.91
N LYS A 160 -24.65 -0.26 -0.93
CA LYS A 160 -24.70 0.69 -2.04
C LYS A 160 -23.82 1.92 -1.78
N ASN A 161 -23.10 1.99 -0.66
CA ASN A 161 -22.19 3.09 -0.40
C ASN A 161 -20.97 2.98 -1.32
N TYR A 162 -20.54 4.10 -1.90
CA TYR A 162 -19.45 4.08 -2.87
C TYR A 162 -18.61 5.35 -2.83
N LEU A 163 -17.36 5.22 -3.24
CA LEU A 163 -16.45 6.32 -3.53
C LEU A 163 -16.46 6.59 -5.02
N MET A 164 -16.33 7.86 -5.38
CA MET A 164 -16.21 8.31 -6.76
C MET A 164 -15.06 9.30 -6.87
N PHE A 165 -14.20 9.12 -7.86
CA PHE A 165 -13.01 9.92 -8.13
C PHE A 165 -13.11 10.50 -9.54
N GLY A 166 -13.00 11.82 -9.68
CA GLY A 166 -13.03 12.47 -10.98
C GLY A 166 -13.94 13.69 -11.04
N ASN A 167 -14.40 14.00 -12.24
CA ASN A 167 -15.28 15.13 -12.51
C ASN A 167 -16.56 14.68 -13.24
N THR A 168 -17.38 15.64 -13.67
CA THR A 168 -18.65 15.35 -14.36
C THR A 168 -18.47 14.71 -15.74
N ARG A 169 -17.31 14.84 -16.36
CA ARG A 169 -17.01 14.29 -17.69
C ARG A 169 -16.37 12.90 -17.62
N LYS A 170 -15.51 12.68 -16.64
CA LYS A 170 -14.77 11.43 -16.46
C LYS A 170 -14.63 11.15 -14.96
N HIS A 171 -15.14 10.02 -14.54
CA HIS A 171 -15.07 9.56 -13.16
C HIS A 171 -14.94 8.05 -13.10
N TYR A 172 -14.43 7.58 -11.96
CA TYR A 172 -14.25 6.18 -11.60
C TYR A 172 -14.88 5.96 -10.24
N SER A 173 -15.39 4.76 -9.98
CA SER A 173 -16.05 4.46 -8.72
C SER A 173 -15.75 3.06 -8.18
N ILE A 174 -15.65 2.96 -6.86
CA ILE A 174 -15.48 1.70 -6.13
C ILE A 174 -16.44 1.62 -4.95
N ARG A 175 -16.83 0.40 -4.59
CA ARG A 175 -17.66 0.09 -3.43
C ARG A 175 -17.33 -1.26 -2.81
N LYS A 176 -17.68 -1.43 -1.54
CA LYS A 176 -17.67 -2.74 -0.89
C LYS A 176 -18.83 -3.60 -1.37
N SER A 177 -18.57 -4.87 -1.67
CA SER A 177 -19.56 -5.86 -2.06
C SER A 177 -19.18 -7.22 -1.49
N GLY A 178 -19.85 -7.63 -0.40
CA GLY A 178 -19.47 -8.83 0.35
C GLY A 178 -18.07 -8.65 0.96
N ASP A 179 -17.19 -9.60 0.68
CA ASP A 179 -15.80 -9.62 1.16
C ASP A 179 -14.81 -9.00 0.15
N ASP A 180 -15.29 -8.27 -0.86
CA ASP A 180 -14.46 -7.63 -1.88
C ASP A 180 -14.79 -6.13 -2.11
N VAL A 181 -13.87 -5.40 -2.74
CA VAL A 181 -14.08 -4.05 -3.28
C VAL A 181 -14.20 -4.16 -4.80
N VAL A 182 -15.34 -3.71 -5.34
CA VAL A 182 -15.69 -3.85 -6.76
C VAL A 182 -15.91 -2.48 -7.42
N GLY A 183 -15.78 -2.44 -8.75
CA GLY A 183 -15.93 -1.23 -9.57
C GLY A 183 -14.71 -1.00 -10.46
N ASP A 184 -14.35 0.26 -10.68
CA ASP A 184 -13.17 0.70 -11.41
C ASP A 184 -11.92 0.60 -10.50
N THR A 185 -11.64 -0.62 -10.02
CA THR A 185 -10.66 -0.86 -8.94
C THR A 185 -9.23 -0.48 -9.34
N ALA A 186 -8.82 -0.78 -10.57
CA ALA A 186 -7.47 -0.45 -11.06
C ALA A 186 -7.23 1.07 -11.04
N GLU A 187 -8.13 1.84 -11.65
CA GLU A 187 -8.01 3.30 -11.72
C GLU A 187 -8.19 3.95 -10.36
N CYS A 188 -9.15 3.50 -9.56
CA CYS A 188 -9.38 4.08 -8.24
C CYS A 188 -8.21 3.80 -7.28
N PHE A 189 -7.64 2.59 -7.28
CA PHE A 189 -6.49 2.30 -6.42
C PHE A 189 -5.22 3.01 -6.91
N GLU A 190 -5.02 3.20 -8.21
CA GLU A 190 -3.94 4.06 -8.71
C GLU A 190 -4.10 5.51 -8.22
N ILE A 191 -5.31 6.05 -8.25
CA ILE A 191 -5.62 7.39 -7.72
C ILE A 191 -5.37 7.44 -6.21
N ILE A 192 -5.82 6.44 -5.45
CA ILE A 192 -5.63 6.36 -4.01
C ILE A 192 -4.14 6.33 -3.67
N TRP A 193 -3.37 5.53 -4.40
CA TRP A 193 -1.92 5.42 -4.22
C TRP A 193 -1.21 6.74 -4.52
N ASN A 194 -1.54 7.39 -5.63
CA ASN A 194 -0.97 8.68 -5.99
C ASN A 194 -1.34 9.82 -5.03
N LEU A 195 -2.38 9.62 -4.21
CA LEU A 195 -2.85 10.53 -3.17
C LEU A 195 -2.64 9.93 -1.76
N SER A 196 -1.71 8.99 -1.59
CA SER A 196 -1.51 8.25 -0.32
C SER A 196 -1.28 9.19 0.87
N GLU A 197 -0.46 10.24 0.67
CA GLU A 197 -0.18 11.30 1.64
C GLU A 197 -1.47 12.02 2.12
N LEU A 198 -2.45 12.20 1.23
CA LEU A 198 -3.73 12.83 1.59
C LEU A 198 -4.55 11.95 2.55
N PHE A 199 -4.41 10.64 2.41
CA PHE A 199 -5.18 9.64 3.16
C PHE A 199 -4.43 9.08 4.37
N ASN A 200 -3.19 9.51 4.61
CA ASN A 200 -2.29 8.93 5.62
C ASN A 200 -2.17 7.40 5.45
N ILE A 201 -1.86 6.99 4.22
CA ILE A 201 -1.51 5.62 3.84
C ILE A 201 0.01 5.63 3.63
N HIS A 202 0.75 4.88 4.44
CA HIS A 202 2.22 4.78 4.42
C HIS A 202 2.64 3.37 4.06
#